data_AF-A0A954CHK1-F1
#
_entry.id   AF-A0A954CHK1-F1
#
_cell.length_a   1.000
_cell.length_b   1.000
_cell.length_c   1.000
_cell.angle_alpha   90.00
_cell.angle_beta   90.00
_cell.angle_gamma   90.00
#
_symmetry.space_group_name_H-M   'P 1'
#
loop_
_entity.id
_entity.type
_entity.pdbx_description
1 polymer ?
#
loop_
_entity_poly.entity_id
_entity_poly.type
_entity_poly.pdbx_seq_one_letter_code
_entity_poly.pdbx_strand_id
1 'polypeptide(L)'
;MLNRSNDTGPWLDAVVCSSVRVNRLAALGHCVLGLVALVAWFMLLFTISFVARLFGSPFNPTWFAVIVIVAQFIAFAFVRRPALERWQIAPGVDPGEIIAVAPDNSQAQHYAYNQDHGFSFKRAYFALFLAAPVALDEAFRDWREGTRLKRLQREPAARLAALLLTEQRKVTFDELANHWRGDDLVVALQTAAELPAFQMFGNEPQGVALSNSAIDQLLAA
;
A
#
# COMPACT_ATOMS: atom_id res chain seq x y z
N MET A 1 -13.43 3.79 -35.98
CA MET A 1 -12.83 3.84 -34.62
C MET A 1 -13.19 2.53 -33.94
N LEU A 2 -12.32 1.52 -34.04
CA LEU A 2 -12.65 0.10 -33.87
C LEU A 2 -12.10 -0.46 -32.55
N ASN A 3 -13.00 -1.05 -31.76
CA ASN A 3 -12.86 -2.27 -30.96
C ASN A 3 -11.70 -2.45 -29.95
N ARG A 4 -10.88 -1.44 -29.62
CA ARG A 4 -9.82 -1.56 -28.60
C ARG A 4 -10.32 -1.71 -27.16
N SER A 5 -11.62 -1.47 -26.90
CA SER A 5 -12.21 -1.76 -25.59
C SER A 5 -12.11 -3.25 -25.23
N ASN A 6 -12.10 -4.14 -26.22
CA ASN A 6 -12.01 -5.58 -25.99
C ASN A 6 -10.63 -6.02 -25.49
N ASP A 7 -9.56 -5.30 -25.83
CA ASP A 7 -8.18 -5.67 -25.46
C ASP A 7 -7.78 -5.04 -24.12
N THR A 8 -8.33 -3.87 -23.79
CA THR A 8 -8.05 -3.18 -22.51
C THR A 8 -8.61 -3.90 -21.28
N GLY A 9 -9.71 -4.64 -21.41
CA GLY A 9 -10.29 -5.42 -20.30
C GLY A 9 -9.36 -6.54 -19.82
N PRO A 10 -8.98 -7.49 -20.70
CA PRO A 10 -8.04 -8.57 -20.39
C PRO A 10 -6.67 -8.05 -19.91
N TRP A 11 -6.16 -6.96 -20.51
CA TRP A 11 -4.93 -6.34 -20.05
C TRP A 11 -5.05 -5.79 -18.63
N LEU A 12 -6.13 -5.06 -18.31
CA LEU A 12 -6.36 -4.51 -16.97
C LEU A 12 -6.52 -5.63 -15.94
N ASP A 13 -7.20 -6.73 -16.31
CA ASP A 13 -7.29 -7.93 -15.48
C ASP A 13 -5.91 -8.52 -15.17
N ALA A 14 -5.00 -8.54 -16.15
CA ALA A 14 -3.63 -9.00 -15.95
C ALA A 14 -2.84 -8.06 -15.03
N VAL A 15 -2.99 -6.74 -15.17
CA VAL A 15 -2.38 -5.73 -14.29
C VAL A 15 -2.88 -5.86 -12.85
N VAL A 16 -4.19 -6.04 -12.66
CA VAL A 16 -4.78 -6.25 -11.33
C VAL A 16 -4.27 -7.57 -10.75
N CYS A 17 -4.27 -8.65 -11.52
CA CYS A 17 -3.80 -9.95 -11.05
C CYS A 17 -2.31 -9.94 -10.68
N SER A 18 -1.46 -9.26 -11.46
CA SER A 18 -0.04 -9.11 -11.16
C SER A 18 0.17 -8.31 -9.88
N SER A 19 -0.54 -7.18 -9.72
CA SER A 19 -0.47 -6.33 -8.52
C SER A 19 -0.92 -7.08 -7.27
N VAL A 20 -2.02 -7.85 -7.37
CA VAL A 20 -2.50 -8.74 -6.29
C VAL A 20 -1.46 -9.80 -5.95
N ARG A 21 -0.79 -10.39 -6.95
CA ARG A 21 0.25 -11.40 -6.73
C ARG A 21 1.45 -10.79 -6.03
N VAL A 22 1.91 -9.62 -6.46
CA VAL A 22 3.03 -8.89 -5.81
C VAL A 22 2.68 -8.59 -4.36
N ASN A 23 1.50 -8.06 -4.06
CA ASN A 23 1.07 -7.80 -2.69
C ASN A 23 0.99 -9.07 -1.83
N ARG A 24 0.53 -10.19 -2.40
CA ARG A 24 0.51 -11.48 -1.68
C ARG A 24 1.91 -12.03 -1.42
N LEU A 25 2.83 -11.88 -2.38
CA LEU A 25 4.22 -12.28 -2.22
C LEU A 25 4.94 -11.40 -1.20
N ALA A 26 4.68 -10.09 -1.22
CA ALA A 26 5.18 -9.16 -0.22
C ALA A 26 4.66 -9.52 1.18
N ALA A 27 3.35 -9.79 1.31
CA ALA A 27 2.77 -10.25 2.56
C ALA A 27 3.42 -11.53 3.10
N LEU A 28 3.66 -12.52 2.23
CA LEU A 28 4.36 -13.75 2.62
C LEU A 28 5.82 -13.46 3.01
N GLY A 29 6.52 -12.61 2.27
CA GLY A 29 7.88 -12.18 2.60
C GLY A 29 7.95 -11.52 3.97
N HIS A 30 7.04 -10.59 4.26
CA HIS A 30 6.91 -9.94 5.56
C HIS A 30 6.57 -10.94 6.69
N CYS A 31 5.68 -11.92 6.45
CA CYS A 31 5.43 -13.01 7.41
C CYS A 31 6.69 -13.83 7.72
N VAL A 32 7.47 -14.20 6.70
CA VAL A 32 8.71 -14.97 6.87
C VAL A 32 9.74 -14.15 7.64
N LEU A 33 9.93 -12.88 7.28
CA LEU A 33 10.82 -11.96 8.00
C LEU A 33 10.39 -11.78 9.47
N GLY A 34 9.08 -11.63 9.71
CA GLY A 34 8.52 -11.54 11.06
C GLY A 34 8.76 -12.81 11.87
N LEU A 35 8.60 -13.99 11.28
CA LEU A 35 8.89 -15.27 11.92
C LEU A 35 10.37 -15.41 12.28
N VAL A 36 11.27 -15.08 11.34
CA VAL A 36 12.73 -15.11 11.57
C VAL A 36 13.11 -14.15 12.71
N ALA A 37 12.58 -12.93 12.70
CA ALA A 37 12.82 -11.95 13.75
C ALA A 37 12.29 -12.43 15.12
N LEU A 38 11.10 -13.04 15.16
CA LEU A 38 10.49 -13.58 16.37
C LEU A 38 11.34 -14.71 16.97
N VAL A 39 11.79 -15.65 16.13
CA VAL A 39 12.63 -16.77 16.56
C VAL A 39 13.98 -16.26 17.07
N ALA A 40 14.61 -15.32 16.36
CA ALA A 40 15.86 -14.71 16.80
C ALA A 40 15.71 -14.01 18.17
N TRP A 41 14.63 -13.26 18.36
CA TRP A 41 14.34 -12.61 19.65
C TRP A 41 14.08 -13.61 20.76
N PHE A 42 13.29 -14.65 20.50
CA PHE A 42 13.02 -15.70 21.47
C PHE A 42 14.32 -16.38 21.93
N MET A 43 15.18 -16.75 20.97
CA MET A 43 16.48 -17.37 21.27
C MET A 43 17.36 -16.44 22.11
N LEU A 44 17.47 -15.17 21.74
CA LEU A 44 18.26 -14.19 22.48
C LEU A 44 17.75 -14.00 23.92
N LEU A 45 16.44 -13.81 24.10
CA LEU A 45 15.84 -13.64 25.42
C LEU A 45 15.96 -14.90 26.27
N PHE A 46 15.79 -16.07 25.66
CA PHE A 46 15.99 -17.36 26.32
C PHE A 46 17.44 -17.52 26.80
N THR A 47 18.43 -17.25 25.95
CA THR A 47 19.85 -17.33 26.31
C THR A 47 20.19 -16.35 27.43
N ILE A 48 19.77 -15.09 27.34
CA ILE A 48 20.01 -14.08 28.39
C ILE A 48 19.42 -14.56 29.73
N SER A 49 18.19 -15.06 29.71
CA SER A 49 17.52 -15.50 30.93
C SER A 49 18.12 -16.79 31.50
N PHE A 50 18.56 -17.70 30.63
CA PHE A 50 19.27 -18.91 31.04
C PHE A 50 20.60 -18.59 31.71
N VAL A 51 21.39 -17.67 31.13
CA VAL A 51 22.63 -17.18 31.75
C VAL A 51 22.33 -16.53 33.09
N ALA A 52 21.32 -15.67 33.19
CA ALA A 52 20.92 -15.07 34.47
C ALA A 52 20.53 -16.12 35.53
N ARG A 53 19.88 -17.22 35.13
CA ARG A 53 19.55 -18.35 36.00
C ARG A 53 20.82 -19.03 36.55
N LEU A 54 21.86 -19.20 35.73
CA LEU A 54 23.15 -19.76 36.17
C LEU A 54 23.80 -18.92 37.27
N PHE A 55 23.53 -17.62 37.30
CA PHE A 55 24.01 -16.69 38.33
C PHE A 55 23.01 -16.48 39.49
N GLY A 56 22.05 -17.40 39.68
CA GLY A 56 21.16 -17.42 40.85
C GLY A 56 19.85 -16.65 40.69
N SER A 57 19.52 -16.17 39.49
CA SER A 57 18.23 -15.50 39.24
C SER A 57 17.04 -16.46 39.41
N PRO A 58 15.94 -16.04 40.07
CA PRO A 58 14.76 -16.89 40.27
C PRO A 58 13.90 -17.06 39.02
N PHE A 59 14.13 -16.30 37.94
CA PHE A 59 13.25 -16.28 36.77
C PHE A 59 13.33 -17.54 35.92
N ASN A 60 12.18 -18.05 35.47
CA ASN A 60 12.11 -19.10 34.46
C ASN A 60 12.38 -18.49 33.06
N PRO A 61 13.41 -18.95 32.33
CA PRO A 61 13.81 -18.39 31.04
C PRO A 61 12.70 -18.38 29.98
N THR A 62 11.91 -19.45 29.95
CA THR A 62 10.84 -19.61 28.96
C THR A 62 9.72 -18.60 29.18
N TRP A 63 9.25 -18.47 30.42
CA TRP A 63 8.18 -17.53 30.75
C TRP A 63 8.61 -16.08 30.57
N PHE A 64 9.85 -15.75 30.93
CA PHE A 64 10.39 -14.41 30.70
C PHE A 64 10.40 -14.04 29.21
N ALA A 65 10.93 -14.92 28.35
CA ALA A 65 10.98 -14.67 26.91
C ALA A 65 9.57 -14.50 26.31
N VAL A 66 8.61 -15.34 26.72
CA VAL A 66 7.21 -15.25 26.28
C VAL A 66 6.59 -13.92 26.70
N ILE A 67 6.75 -13.50 27.97
CA ILE A 67 6.17 -12.25 28.48
C ILE A 67 6.72 -11.03 27.73
N VAL A 68 8.03 -10.99 27.49
CA VAL A 68 8.67 -9.88 26.77
C VAL A 68 8.18 -9.81 25.32
N ILE A 69 8.05 -10.95 24.64
CA ILE A 69 7.51 -10.99 23.28
C ILE A 69 6.05 -10.50 23.26
N VAL A 70 5.20 -10.99 24.17
CA VAL A 70 3.80 -10.52 24.25
C VAL A 70 3.74 -9.01 24.52
N ALA A 71 4.60 -8.50 25.40
CA ALA A 71 4.69 -7.08 25.69
C ALA A 71 5.10 -6.26 24.45
N GLN A 72 5.97 -6.78 23.58
CA GLN A 72 6.31 -6.13 22.30
C GLN A 72 5.08 -5.94 21.41
N PHE A 73 4.24 -6.97 21.26
CA PHE A 73 3.02 -6.88 20.45
C PHE A 73 1.99 -5.92 21.04
N ILE A 74 1.86 -5.87 22.37
CA ILE A 74 0.97 -4.91 23.05
C ILE A 74 1.49 -3.48 22.89
N ALA A 75 2.79 -3.26 23.13
CA ALA A 75 3.40 -1.94 23.02
C ALA A 75 3.36 -1.41 21.57
N PHE A 76 3.45 -2.31 20.58
CA PHE A 76 3.41 -1.94 19.17
C PHE A 76 2.15 -1.16 18.78
N ALA A 77 0.99 -1.47 19.38
CA ALA A 77 -0.26 -0.75 19.07
C ALA A 77 -0.17 0.77 19.31
N PHE A 78 0.68 1.20 20.24
CA PHE A 78 0.89 2.62 20.59
C PHE A 78 1.95 3.31 19.71
N VAL A 79 2.69 2.54 18.91
CA VAL A 79 3.79 3.04 18.05
C VAL A 79 3.51 2.73 16.57
N ARG A 80 2.35 2.12 16.27
CA ARG A 80 1.94 1.74 14.93
C ARG A 80 1.71 2.97 14.06
N ARG A 81 2.10 2.89 12.79
CA ARG A 81 1.88 3.94 11.80
C ARG A 81 0.40 4.10 11.43
N PRO A 82 -0.06 5.32 11.10
CA PRO A 82 -1.37 5.53 10.49
C PRO A 82 -1.46 4.81 9.14
N ALA A 83 -2.68 4.55 8.69
CA ALA A 83 -2.94 3.90 7.41
C ALA A 83 -2.38 4.74 6.24
N LEU A 84 -2.02 4.06 5.14
CA LEU A 84 -1.64 4.74 3.89
C LEU A 84 -2.77 5.67 3.47
N GLU A 85 -2.46 6.96 3.37
CA GLU A 85 -3.37 7.92 2.76
C GLU A 85 -3.44 7.67 1.25
N ARG A 86 -4.64 7.85 0.71
CA ARG A 86 -4.97 7.57 -0.68
C ARG A 86 -5.63 8.79 -1.30
N TRP A 87 -5.62 8.83 -2.62
CA TRP A 87 -6.43 9.78 -3.36
C TRP A 87 -7.89 9.67 -2.93
N GLN A 88 -8.46 10.79 -2.53
CA GLN A 88 -9.89 10.89 -2.24
C GLN A 88 -10.53 11.52 -3.46
N ILE A 89 -11.34 10.75 -4.18
CA ILE A 89 -12.00 11.17 -5.41
C ILE A 89 -13.50 11.09 -5.17
N ALA A 90 -14.16 12.24 -5.25
CA ALA A 90 -15.58 12.39 -5.00
C ALA A 90 -16.24 13.26 -6.07
N PRO A 91 -17.55 13.10 -6.33
CA PRO A 91 -18.29 14.07 -7.12
C PRO A 91 -18.30 15.44 -6.40
N GLY A 92 -18.17 16.51 -7.17
CA GLY A 92 -18.28 17.88 -6.71
C GLY A 92 -19.74 18.30 -6.47
N VAL A 93 -19.93 19.58 -6.11
CA VAL A 93 -21.25 20.13 -5.83
C VAL A 93 -21.99 20.41 -7.14
N ASP A 94 -21.25 20.80 -8.17
CA ASP A 94 -21.81 21.03 -9.50
C ASP A 94 -21.87 19.72 -10.33
N PRO A 95 -22.91 19.53 -11.17
CA PRO A 95 -23.02 18.35 -12.01
C PRO A 95 -21.83 18.22 -12.97
N GLY A 96 -21.02 17.18 -12.79
CA GLY A 96 -19.83 16.91 -13.61
C GLY A 96 -18.52 17.42 -13.01
N GLU A 97 -18.55 18.14 -11.90
CA GLU A 97 -17.37 18.52 -11.14
C GLU A 97 -16.79 17.29 -10.40
N ILE A 98 -15.47 17.19 -10.34
CA ILE A 98 -14.75 16.12 -9.65
C ILE A 98 -13.77 16.73 -8.68
N ILE A 99 -13.90 16.34 -7.41
CA ILE A 99 -12.95 16.73 -6.37
C ILE A 99 -11.97 15.58 -6.20
N ALA A 100 -10.72 15.77 -6.62
CA ALA A 100 -9.63 14.85 -6.32
C ALA A 100 -8.65 15.51 -5.34
N VAL A 101 -8.57 14.93 -4.15
CA VAL A 101 -7.62 15.34 -3.12
C VAL A 101 -6.47 14.34 -3.13
N ALA A 102 -5.26 14.84 -3.39
CA ALA A 102 -4.04 14.06 -3.30
C ALA A 102 -3.84 13.57 -1.86
N PRO A 103 -3.23 12.38 -1.64
CA PRO A 103 -2.91 11.92 -0.30
C PRO A 103 -1.99 12.92 0.41
N ASP A 104 -2.42 13.43 1.57
CA ASP A 104 -1.67 14.41 2.34
C ASP A 104 -0.71 13.70 3.28
N ASN A 105 0.44 13.31 2.74
CA ASN A 105 1.46 12.63 3.53
C ASN A 105 2.10 13.53 4.61
N SER A 106 1.69 14.79 4.79
CA SER A 106 2.20 15.66 5.87
C SER A 106 1.92 15.08 7.26
N GLN A 107 0.74 14.46 7.48
CA GLN A 107 0.44 13.81 8.76
C GLN A 107 1.12 12.44 8.90
N ALA A 108 1.29 11.70 7.79
CA ALA A 108 2.07 10.47 7.79
C ALA A 108 3.52 10.71 8.22
N GLN A 109 4.11 11.88 7.96
CA GLN A 109 5.45 12.26 8.44
C GLN A 109 5.50 12.45 9.97
N HIS A 110 4.41 12.92 10.59
CA HIS A 110 4.37 13.14 12.05
C HIS A 110 4.30 11.84 12.86
N TYR A 111 3.73 10.77 12.30
CA TYR A 111 3.61 9.45 12.94
C TYR A 111 4.46 8.35 12.30
N ALA A 112 5.06 8.63 11.13
CA ALA A 112 6.22 7.88 10.68
C ALA A 112 7.32 8.07 11.73
N TYR A 113 8.16 7.05 11.88
CA TYR A 113 9.51 7.30 12.36
C TYR A 113 10.03 8.55 11.65
N ASN A 114 10.34 9.62 12.40
CA ASN A 114 10.93 10.87 11.90
C ASN A 114 12.21 10.54 11.08
N GLN A 115 12.13 10.01 9.87
CA GLN A 115 13.26 9.46 9.13
C GLN A 115 14.26 10.55 8.69
N ASP A 116 13.90 11.83 8.85
CA ASP A 116 14.73 12.94 8.40
C ASP A 116 15.73 13.50 9.43
N HIS A 117 15.81 12.96 10.65
CA HIS A 117 16.81 13.41 11.63
C HIS A 117 17.61 12.24 12.24
N GLY A 118 18.75 11.90 11.62
CA GLY A 118 19.89 11.20 12.22
C GLY A 118 19.73 9.73 12.65
N PHE A 119 20.83 8.97 12.59
CA PHE A 119 20.95 7.67 13.23
C PHE A 119 21.05 7.85 14.74
N SER A 120 20.11 7.28 15.52
CA SER A 120 20.18 7.25 16.98
C SER A 120 20.02 5.84 17.51
N PHE A 121 20.79 5.51 18.55
CA PHE A 121 20.76 4.18 19.20
C PHE A 121 19.35 3.80 19.65
N LYS A 122 18.59 4.75 20.20
CA LYS A 122 17.19 4.56 20.60
C LYS A 122 16.32 4.06 19.43
N ARG A 123 16.53 4.58 18.21
CA ARG A 123 15.77 4.16 17.02
C ARG A 123 16.17 2.79 16.52
N ALA A 124 17.47 2.53 16.43
CA ALA A 124 17.96 1.21 16.04
C ALA A 124 17.42 0.13 17.01
N TYR A 125 17.40 0.45 18.30
CA TYR A 125 16.79 -0.40 19.32
C TYR A 125 15.28 -0.59 19.11
N PHE A 126 14.48 0.46 18.96
CA PHE A 126 13.03 0.32 18.75
C PHE A 126 12.69 -0.39 17.43
N ALA A 127 13.44 -0.13 16.36
CA ALA A 127 13.26 -0.79 15.07
C ALA A 127 13.58 -2.28 15.15
N LEU A 128 14.63 -2.67 15.88
CA LEU A 128 14.99 -4.07 16.10
C LEU A 128 14.02 -4.76 17.07
N PHE A 129 13.66 -4.09 18.17
CA PHE A 129 12.78 -4.62 19.22
C PHE A 129 11.34 -4.81 18.73
N LEU A 130 10.86 -3.96 17.82
CA LEU A 130 9.53 -4.06 17.22
C LEU A 130 9.56 -4.67 15.81
N ALA A 131 10.68 -5.24 15.36
CA ALA A 131 10.81 -5.78 14.00
C ALA A 131 9.74 -6.85 13.67
N ALA A 132 9.51 -7.79 14.60
CA ALA A 132 8.52 -8.85 14.42
C ALA A 132 7.07 -8.32 14.33
N PRO A 133 6.57 -7.48 15.27
CA PRO A 133 5.23 -6.92 15.15
C PRO A 133 5.08 -5.96 13.96
N VAL A 134 6.12 -5.19 13.60
CA VAL A 134 6.12 -4.35 12.38
C VAL A 134 5.98 -5.21 11.14
N ALA A 135 6.78 -6.26 10.99
CA ALA A 135 6.71 -7.15 9.84
C ALA A 135 5.35 -7.84 9.71
N LEU A 136 4.75 -8.25 10.84
CA LEU A 136 3.41 -8.82 10.83
C LEU A 136 2.34 -7.80 10.41
N ASP A 137 2.45 -6.56 10.87
CA ASP A 137 1.52 -5.49 10.49
C ASP A 137 1.60 -5.15 9.00
N GLU A 138 2.82 -5.07 8.47
CA GLU A 138 3.09 -4.89 7.03
C GLU A 138 2.52 -6.07 6.22
N ALA A 139 2.66 -7.30 6.71
CA ALA A 139 2.07 -8.47 6.07
C ALA A 139 0.54 -8.40 6.01
N PHE A 140 -0.11 -8.02 7.11
CA PHE A 140 -1.56 -7.82 7.13
C PHE A 140 -1.99 -6.68 6.21
N ARG A 141 -1.20 -5.61 6.15
CA ARG A 141 -1.46 -4.47 5.27
C ARG A 141 -1.42 -4.90 3.81
N ASP A 142 -0.35 -5.56 3.37
CA ASP A 142 -0.18 -6.03 2.00
C ASP A 142 -1.26 -7.06 1.62
N TRP A 143 -1.64 -7.93 2.56
CA TRP A 143 -2.74 -8.88 2.36
C TRP A 143 -4.09 -8.19 2.17
N ARG A 144 -4.40 -7.18 3.00
CA ARG A 144 -5.61 -6.36 2.87
C ARG A 144 -5.61 -5.59 1.55
N GLU A 145 -4.46 -5.04 1.16
CA GLU A 145 -4.28 -4.32 -0.09
C GLU A 145 -4.57 -5.24 -1.30
N GLY A 146 -3.94 -6.42 -1.33
CA GLY A 146 -4.21 -7.41 -2.38
C GLY A 146 -5.66 -7.90 -2.39
N THR A 147 -6.33 -7.98 -1.24
CA THR A 147 -7.76 -8.33 -1.17
C THR A 147 -8.65 -7.20 -1.66
N ARG A 148 -8.30 -5.94 -1.39
CA ARG A 148 -9.01 -4.77 -1.90
C ARG A 148 -8.92 -4.67 -3.41
N LEU A 149 -7.72 -4.79 -3.98
CA LEU A 149 -7.50 -4.72 -5.43
C LEU A 149 -8.36 -5.75 -6.19
N LYS A 150 -8.57 -6.94 -5.62
CA LYS A 150 -9.45 -7.97 -6.20
C LYS A 150 -10.91 -7.53 -6.34
N ARG A 151 -11.39 -6.62 -5.48
CA ARG A 151 -12.78 -6.15 -5.39
C ARG A 151 -13.05 -4.92 -6.25
N LEU A 152 -12.03 -4.35 -6.90
CA LEU A 152 -12.21 -3.17 -7.74
C LEU A 152 -13.10 -3.45 -8.94
N GLN A 153 -13.92 -2.47 -9.31
CA GLN A 153 -14.69 -2.48 -10.54
C GLN A 153 -13.79 -2.12 -11.71
N ARG A 154 -13.65 -3.05 -12.66
CA ARG A 154 -12.62 -2.99 -13.71
C ARG A 154 -13.13 -2.41 -15.02
N GLU A 155 -14.41 -2.63 -15.33
CA GLU A 155 -14.98 -2.21 -16.61
C GLU A 155 -14.89 -0.69 -16.85
N PRO A 156 -15.19 0.19 -15.87
CA PRO A 156 -15.01 1.63 -16.06
C PRO A 156 -13.52 1.93 -16.31
N ALA A 157 -12.60 1.47 -15.46
CA ALA A 157 -11.18 1.74 -15.62
C ALA A 157 -10.58 1.22 -16.95
N ALA A 158 -11.09 0.12 -17.51
CA ALA A 158 -10.66 -0.38 -18.82
C ALA A 158 -11.08 0.58 -19.95
N ARG A 159 -12.30 1.14 -19.89
CA ARG A 159 -12.74 2.18 -20.83
C ARG A 159 -11.89 3.44 -20.70
N LEU A 160 -11.50 3.81 -19.48
CA LEU A 160 -10.63 4.96 -19.25
C LEU A 160 -9.25 4.71 -19.87
N ALA A 161 -8.67 3.52 -19.69
CA ALA A 161 -7.42 3.14 -20.32
C ALA A 161 -7.49 3.22 -21.86
N ALA A 162 -8.59 2.76 -22.48
CA ALA A 162 -8.77 2.85 -23.93
C ALA A 162 -8.74 4.30 -24.43
N LEU A 163 -9.40 5.23 -23.72
CA LEU A 163 -9.42 6.65 -24.04
C LEU A 163 -8.02 7.29 -23.86
N LEU A 164 -7.34 6.99 -22.75
CA LEU A 164 -6.00 7.51 -22.49
C LEU A 164 -4.96 6.96 -23.47
N LEU A 165 -5.13 5.74 -23.97
CA LEU A 165 -4.27 5.15 -24.99
C LEU A 165 -4.44 5.85 -26.35
N THR A 166 -5.63 6.37 -26.66
CA THR A 166 -5.86 7.15 -27.89
C THR A 166 -5.27 8.55 -27.81
N GLU A 167 -5.33 9.18 -26.63
CA GLU A 167 -4.82 10.54 -26.44
C GLU A 167 -3.29 10.58 -26.23
N GLN A 168 -2.70 9.54 -25.62
CA GLN A 168 -1.26 9.42 -25.30
C GLN A 168 -0.67 10.65 -24.58
N ARG A 169 -1.51 11.38 -23.85
CA ARG A 169 -1.16 12.55 -23.07
C ARG A 169 -1.93 12.55 -21.76
N LYS A 170 -1.53 13.45 -20.87
CA LYS A 170 -2.37 13.82 -19.72
C LYS A 170 -3.71 14.35 -20.23
N VAL A 171 -4.79 13.73 -19.78
CA VAL A 171 -6.17 14.19 -20.01
C VAL A 171 -6.68 14.78 -18.71
N THR A 172 -7.21 16.00 -18.81
CA THR A 172 -7.73 16.74 -17.66
C THR A 172 -9.08 16.18 -17.21
N PHE A 173 -9.45 16.40 -15.94
CA PHE A 173 -10.78 15.96 -15.47
C PHE A 173 -11.93 16.64 -16.20
N ASP A 174 -11.77 17.90 -16.58
CA ASP A 174 -12.76 18.63 -17.39
C ASP A 174 -12.92 17.98 -18.78
N GLU A 175 -11.81 17.60 -19.43
CA GLU A 175 -11.86 16.86 -20.69
C GLU A 175 -12.54 15.49 -20.52
N LEU A 176 -12.31 14.78 -19.41
CA LEU A 176 -12.96 13.50 -19.13
C LEU A 176 -14.45 13.64 -18.84
N ALA A 177 -14.86 14.70 -18.14
CA ALA A 177 -16.26 15.00 -17.84
C ALA A 177 -17.09 15.18 -19.12
N ASN A 178 -16.48 15.67 -20.21
CA ASN A 178 -17.15 15.77 -21.51
C ASN A 178 -17.44 14.41 -22.18
N HIS A 179 -16.71 13.36 -21.80
CA HIS A 179 -16.82 12.04 -22.42
C HIS A 179 -17.69 11.07 -21.62
N TRP A 180 -17.89 11.32 -20.31
CA TRP A 180 -18.41 10.32 -19.37
C TRP A 180 -19.49 10.88 -18.44
N ARG A 181 -20.35 9.99 -17.93
CA ARG A 181 -21.33 10.34 -16.89
C ARG A 181 -20.66 10.32 -15.51
N GLY A 182 -21.01 11.28 -14.65
CA GLY A 182 -20.31 11.58 -13.39
C GLY A 182 -19.99 10.37 -12.50
N ASP A 183 -20.96 9.51 -12.22
CA ASP A 183 -20.76 8.37 -11.30
C ASP A 183 -19.77 7.33 -11.86
N ASP A 184 -19.87 7.00 -13.15
CA ASP A 184 -18.95 6.06 -13.81
C ASP A 184 -17.52 6.62 -13.85
N LEU A 185 -17.39 7.94 -14.04
CA LEU A 185 -16.12 8.64 -14.09
C LEU A 185 -15.42 8.64 -12.73
N VAL A 186 -16.17 8.89 -11.65
CA VAL A 186 -15.64 8.79 -10.28
C VAL A 186 -15.16 7.36 -10.01
N VAL A 187 -15.93 6.34 -10.34
CA VAL A 187 -15.53 4.93 -10.14
C VAL A 187 -14.28 4.58 -10.95
N ALA A 188 -14.18 5.02 -12.21
CA ALA A 188 -12.97 4.77 -13.01
C ALA A 188 -11.75 5.49 -12.46
N LEU A 189 -11.88 6.75 -12.03
CA LEU A 189 -10.78 7.52 -11.46
C LEU A 189 -10.35 6.94 -10.11
N GLN A 190 -11.29 6.50 -9.27
CA GLN A 190 -11.00 5.79 -8.03
C GLN A 190 -10.20 4.52 -8.31
N THR A 191 -10.67 3.66 -9.21
CA THR A 191 -9.95 2.44 -9.60
C THR A 191 -8.59 2.75 -10.21
N ALA A 192 -8.50 3.75 -11.09
CA ALA A 192 -7.24 4.17 -11.72
C ALA A 192 -6.22 4.64 -10.68
N ALA A 193 -6.65 5.42 -9.68
CA ALA A 193 -5.78 5.91 -8.61
C ALA A 193 -5.21 4.79 -7.72
N GLU A 194 -5.81 3.59 -7.72
CA GLU A 194 -5.27 2.44 -6.99
C GLU A 194 -4.27 1.60 -7.80
N LEU A 195 -4.19 1.80 -9.12
CA LEU A 195 -3.45 0.94 -10.02
C LEU A 195 -2.16 1.61 -10.52
N PRO A 196 -1.02 0.89 -10.54
CA PRO A 196 0.27 1.45 -10.97
C PRO A 196 0.33 1.78 -12.47
N ALA A 197 -0.65 1.31 -13.25
CA ALA A 197 -0.75 1.60 -14.68
C ALA A 197 -1.20 3.02 -14.99
N PHE A 198 -1.81 3.72 -14.03
CA PHE A 198 -2.28 5.09 -14.20
C PHE A 198 -1.46 6.05 -13.34
N GLN A 199 -1.30 7.26 -13.85
CA GLN A 199 -0.64 8.35 -13.16
C GLN A 199 -1.64 9.49 -12.93
N MET A 200 -1.94 9.76 -11.67
CA MET A 200 -2.81 10.87 -11.24
C MET A 200 -1.99 12.13 -11.00
N PHE A 201 -2.47 13.27 -11.49
CA PHE A 201 -1.83 14.57 -11.35
C PHE A 201 -2.72 15.52 -10.53
N GLY A 202 -2.23 15.94 -9.36
CA GLY A 202 -2.98 16.81 -8.42
C GLY A 202 -2.79 18.30 -8.62
N ASN A 203 -1.78 18.69 -9.40
CA ASN A 203 -1.54 20.09 -9.72
C ASN A 203 -2.49 20.54 -10.82
N GLU A 204 -3.10 21.71 -10.65
CA GLU A 204 -4.00 22.29 -11.65
C GLU A 204 -3.29 22.52 -13.00
N PRO A 205 -3.90 22.14 -14.14
CA PRO A 205 -5.17 21.42 -14.24
C PRO A 205 -5.03 19.96 -13.81
N GLN A 206 -5.91 19.48 -12.92
CA GLN A 206 -5.89 18.09 -12.46
C GLN A 206 -6.19 17.12 -13.62
N GLY A 207 -5.62 15.93 -13.58
CA GLY A 207 -5.82 14.97 -14.66
C GLY A 207 -5.20 13.61 -14.42
N VAL A 208 -5.34 12.75 -15.42
CA VAL A 208 -4.83 11.38 -15.41
C VAL A 208 -4.17 11.05 -16.74
N ALA A 209 -3.12 10.23 -16.68
CA ALA A 209 -2.47 9.64 -17.85
C ALA A 209 -2.24 8.15 -17.62
N LEU A 210 -1.98 7.40 -18.70
CA LEU A 210 -1.35 6.09 -18.57
C LEU A 210 0.15 6.26 -18.31
N SER A 211 0.73 5.38 -17.50
CA SER A 211 2.18 5.32 -17.36
C SER A 211 2.82 4.83 -18.65
N ASN A 212 4.05 5.26 -18.94
CA ASN A 212 4.78 4.82 -20.15
C ASN A 212 4.85 3.29 -20.24
N SER A 213 5.09 2.61 -19.12
CA SER A 213 5.07 1.14 -19.07
C SER A 213 3.71 0.53 -19.43
N ALA A 214 2.60 1.19 -19.06
CA ALA A 214 1.26 0.72 -19.41
C ALA A 214 0.97 0.91 -20.90
N ILE A 215 1.42 2.03 -21.47
CA ILE A 215 1.32 2.31 -22.91
C ILE A 215 2.09 1.25 -23.69
N ASP A 216 3.35 0.98 -23.33
CA ASP A 216 4.18 -0.01 -24.00
C ASP A 216 3.55 -1.41 -23.95
N GLN A 217 2.98 -1.81 -22.81
CA GLN A 217 2.29 -3.09 -22.65
C GLN A 217 1.02 -3.20 -23.50
N LEU A 218 0.24 -2.13 -23.58
CA LEU A 218 -0.99 -2.08 -24.37
C LEU A 218 -0.73 -2.03 -25.87
N LEU A 219 0.40 -1.44 -26.31
CA LEU A 219 0.79 -1.40 -27.72
C LEU A 219 1.43 -2.72 -28.19
N ALA A 220 1.95 -3.53 -27.27
CA ALA A 220 2.56 -4.83 -27.55
C ALA A 220 1.57 -6.01 -27.53
N ALA A 221 0.34 -5.79 -27.06
CA ALA A 221 -0.74 -6.77 -26.99
C ALA A 221 -1.57 -6.78 -28.29
#